data_AF-A0A2N3LNF1-F1
#
_entry.id   AF-A0A2N3LNF1-F1
#
_cell.length_a   1.000
_cell.length_b   1.000
_cell.length_c   1.000
_cell.angle_alpha   90.00
_cell.angle_beta   90.00
_cell.angle_gamma   90.00
#
_symmetry.space_group_name_H-M   'P 1'
#
loop_
_entity.id
_entity.type
_entity.pdbx_description
1 polymer ?
#
loop_
_entity_poly.entity_id
_entity_poly.type
_entity_poly.pdbx_seq_one_letter_code
_entity_poly.pdbx_strand_id
1 'polypeptide(L)'
;MKNKGYFDNENYTGNHIHIDNYKDQFTFYLEAIALERYDKTLDLFFNEFENKQEYTALFDNQEHHYTDYFGVFLGNIKTEQGANDMFKNWVDTVLYPYREKKIGKNS
;
A
#
# COMPACT_ATOMS: atom_id res chain seq x y z
N MET A 1 32.00 2.34 2.05
CA MET A 1 30.75 1.86 2.66
C MET A 1 29.68 1.97 1.59
N LYS A 2 29.01 0.87 1.23
CA LYS A 2 27.83 0.96 0.33
C LYS A 2 26.75 1.72 1.09
N ASN A 3 26.24 2.81 0.52
CA ASN A 3 25.04 3.46 1.03
C ASN A 3 23.92 2.43 0.93
N LYS A 4 23.42 1.96 2.08
CA LYS A 4 22.32 1.00 2.11
C LYS A 4 21.04 1.73 1.72
N GLY A 5 20.31 1.15 0.77
CA GLY A 5 19.00 1.66 0.37
C GLY A 5 17.97 1.42 1.47
N TYR A 6 16.94 2.28 1.52
CA TYR A 6 15.86 2.14 2.52
C TYR A 6 15.14 0.78 2.43
N PHE A 7 15.00 0.24 1.21
CA PHE A 7 14.31 -1.02 0.89
C PHE A 7 15.26 -2.21 0.70
N ASP A 8 16.49 -2.13 1.20
CA ASP A 8 17.39 -3.29 1.14
C ASP A 8 16.83 -4.45 1.97
N ASN A 9 16.91 -5.68 1.43
CA ASN A 9 16.43 -6.90 2.11
C ASN A 9 17.02 -7.08 3.52
N GLU A 10 18.23 -6.56 3.76
CA GLU A 10 18.88 -6.59 5.08
C GLU A 10 18.14 -5.77 6.15
N ASN A 11 17.19 -4.90 5.76
CA ASN A 11 16.40 -4.10 6.69
C ASN A 11 15.16 -4.85 7.21
N TYR A 12 14.80 -5.98 6.59
CA TYR A 12 13.57 -6.72 6.87
C TYR A 12 13.85 -8.04 7.59
N THR A 13 12.94 -8.43 8.48
CA THR A 13 13.05 -9.68 9.24
C THR A 13 12.68 -10.92 8.40
N GLY A 14 12.00 -10.69 7.27
CA GLY A 14 11.33 -11.72 6.46
C GLY A 14 9.88 -11.98 6.87
N ASN A 15 9.43 -11.45 8.00
CA ASN A 15 8.02 -11.52 8.40
C ASN A 15 7.19 -10.45 7.68
N HIS A 16 5.93 -10.77 7.44
CA HIS A 16 4.95 -9.85 6.88
C HIS A 16 3.56 -10.10 7.45
N ILE A 17 2.70 -9.10 7.35
CA ILE A 17 1.32 -9.11 7.80
C ILE A 17 0.43 -8.71 6.62
N HIS A 18 -0.65 -9.44 6.40
CA HIS A 18 -1.70 -9.06 5.45
C HIS A 18 -2.69 -8.13 6.14
N ILE A 19 -2.98 -6.99 5.50
CA ILE A 19 -3.85 -5.95 6.04
C ILE A 19 -5.01 -5.76 5.06
N ASP A 20 -6.22 -6.09 5.49
CA ASP A 20 -7.42 -5.91 4.68
C ASP A 20 -8.12 -4.57 4.94
N ASN A 21 -8.97 -4.17 4.00
CA ASN A 21 -9.79 -2.97 4.13
C ASN A 21 -11.20 -3.25 4.70
N TYR A 22 -11.48 -4.45 5.23
CA TYR A 22 -12.84 -4.85 5.59
C TYR A 22 -13.44 -3.92 6.66
N LYS A 23 -14.69 -3.52 6.40
CA LYS A 23 -15.51 -2.69 7.29
C LYS A 23 -16.89 -3.28 7.48
N ASP A 24 -17.51 -3.64 6.35
CA ASP A 24 -18.82 -4.26 6.29
C ASP A 24 -18.96 -5.15 5.04
N GLN A 25 -20.12 -5.79 4.90
CA GLN A 25 -20.45 -6.70 3.81
C GLN A 25 -20.49 -6.08 2.40
N PHE A 26 -20.52 -4.74 2.29
CA PHE A 26 -20.53 -4.02 1.01
C PHE A 26 -19.13 -3.55 0.60
N THR A 27 -18.12 -3.78 1.45
CA THR A 27 -16.74 -3.40 1.17
C THR A 27 -16.15 -4.35 0.12
N PHE A 28 -15.67 -3.80 -1.01
CA PHE A 28 -14.87 -4.58 -1.94
C PHE A 28 -13.57 -4.98 -1.25
N TYR A 29 -13.29 -6.28 -1.18
CA TYR A 29 -12.11 -6.80 -0.50
C TYR A 29 -10.85 -6.33 -1.22
N LEU A 30 -9.98 -5.65 -0.49
CA LEU A 30 -8.63 -5.28 -0.91
C LEU A 30 -7.64 -5.62 0.18
N GLU A 31 -6.44 -5.97 -0.23
CA GLU A 31 -5.35 -6.36 0.65
C GLU A 31 -4.07 -5.56 0.38
N ALA A 32 -3.41 -5.18 1.48
CA ALA A 32 -2.06 -4.64 1.50
C ALA A 32 -1.14 -5.56 2.30
N ILE A 33 0.17 -5.46 2.06
CA ILE A 33 1.20 -6.22 2.77
C ILE A 33 2.06 -5.27 3.59
N ALA A 34 2.18 -5.53 4.89
CA ALA A 34 3.10 -4.83 5.78
C ALA A 34 4.34 -5.69 6.05
N LEU A 35 5.53 -5.24 5.63
CA LEU A 35 6.80 -5.93 5.88
C LEU A 35 7.40 -5.49 7.20
N GLU A 36 7.77 -6.44 8.06
CA GLU A 36 8.42 -6.15 9.34
C GLU A 36 9.90 -5.81 9.16
N ARG A 37 10.30 -4.65 9.68
CA ARG A 37 11.70 -4.20 9.75
C ARG A 37 12.36 -4.64 11.06
N TYR A 38 13.68 -4.76 11.07
CA TYR A 38 14.44 -5.10 12.29
C TYR A 38 14.28 -4.08 13.43
N ASP A 39 13.94 -2.83 13.10
CA ASP A 39 13.63 -1.78 14.09
C ASP A 39 12.20 -1.83 14.63
N LYS A 40 11.45 -2.91 14.30
CA LYS A 40 10.07 -3.15 14.72
C LYS A 40 9.04 -2.18 14.14
N THR A 41 9.38 -1.48 13.07
CA THR A 41 8.41 -0.78 12.24
C THR A 41 7.93 -1.66 11.07
N LEU A 42 6.88 -1.22 10.40
CA LEU A 42 6.18 -1.90 9.31
C LEU A 42 6.17 -0.99 8.09
N ASP A 43 6.70 -1.48 6.97
CA ASP A 43 6.53 -0.81 5.69
C ASP A 43 5.30 -1.38 4.98
N LEU A 44 4.29 -0.54 4.75
CA LEU A 44 3.04 -0.92 4.12
C LEU A 44 3.13 -0.79 2.60
N PHE A 45 2.77 -1.84 1.87
CA PHE A 45 2.77 -1.88 0.42
C PHE A 45 1.41 -2.32 -0.15
N PHE A 46 1.08 -1.85 -1.34
CA PHE A 46 -0.15 -2.20 -2.06
C PHE A 46 0.11 -2.52 -3.53
N ASN A 47 -0.52 -3.59 -4.03
CA ASN A 47 -0.35 -4.07 -5.42
C ASN A 47 -1.65 -4.47 -6.13
N GLU A 48 -2.82 -4.28 -5.52
CA GLU A 48 -4.11 -4.69 -6.11
C GLU A 48 -4.75 -3.59 -6.97
N PHE A 49 -3.94 -3.02 -7.88
CA PHE A 49 -4.43 -2.06 -8.87
C PHE A 49 -5.24 -2.76 -9.96
N GLU A 50 -6.32 -2.14 -10.44
CA GLU A 50 -7.15 -2.68 -11.52
C GLU A 50 -6.38 -2.83 -12.84
N ASN A 51 -5.41 -1.95 -13.08
CA ASN A 51 -4.62 -1.88 -14.31
C ASN A 51 -3.48 -0.87 -14.15
N LYS A 52 -2.58 -0.84 -15.15
CA LYS A 52 -1.47 0.12 -15.22
C LYS A 52 -1.95 1.57 -15.22
N GLN A 53 -3.12 1.88 -15.80
CA GLN A 53 -3.64 3.25 -15.80
C GLN A 53 -4.04 3.73 -14.41
N GLU A 54 -4.60 2.86 -13.55
CA GLU A 54 -4.88 3.18 -12.15
C GLU A 54 -3.58 3.45 -11.38
N TYR A 55 -2.61 2.55 -11.49
CA TYR A 55 -1.27 2.74 -10.91
C TYR A 55 -0.68 4.08 -11.35
N THR A 56 -0.58 4.33 -12.65
CA THR A 56 -0.04 5.57 -13.21
C THR A 56 -0.83 6.76 -12.70
N ALA A 57 -2.16 6.78 -12.76
CA ALA A 57 -2.92 7.95 -12.34
C ALA A 57 -2.76 8.30 -10.86
N LEU A 58 -2.53 7.32 -10.00
CA LEU A 58 -2.30 7.55 -8.57
C LEU A 58 -0.84 7.95 -8.26
N PHE A 59 0.11 7.56 -9.12
CA PHE A 59 1.53 7.53 -8.75
C PHE A 59 2.54 8.07 -9.77
N ASP A 60 2.15 8.52 -10.97
CA ASP A 60 3.07 8.90 -12.07
C ASP A 60 3.93 10.15 -11.80
N ASN A 61 3.71 10.87 -10.70
CA ASN A 61 4.38 12.16 -10.42
C ASN A 61 4.97 12.27 -9.01
N GLN A 62 5.07 11.16 -8.29
CA GLN A 62 5.61 11.16 -6.94
C GLN A 62 6.78 10.18 -6.86
N GLU A 63 7.81 10.56 -6.11
CA GLU A 63 8.93 9.66 -5.82
C GLU A 63 8.38 8.51 -4.96
N HIS A 64 8.17 7.37 -5.61
CA HIS A 64 7.58 6.20 -5.00
C HIS A 64 8.45 4.99 -5.20
N HIS A 65 8.53 4.20 -4.15
CA HIS A 65 9.28 2.98 -4.14
C HIS A 65 8.34 1.85 -4.47
N TYR A 66 8.55 1.27 -5.65
CA TYR A 66 7.90 0.06 -6.11
C TYR A 66 8.86 -1.10 -5.93
N THR A 67 8.38 -2.16 -5.30
CA THR A 67 9.07 -3.45 -5.32
C THR A 67 8.27 -4.40 -6.20
N ASP A 68 8.94 -5.14 -7.08
CA ASP A 68 8.28 -6.11 -7.98
C ASP A 68 7.48 -7.20 -7.20
N TYR A 69 7.79 -7.38 -5.92
CA TYR A 69 7.20 -8.41 -5.06
C TYR A 69 6.01 -7.91 -4.23
N PHE A 70 6.07 -6.69 -3.69
CA PHE A 70 5.07 -6.21 -2.72
C PHE A 70 4.25 -5.01 -3.21
N GLY A 71 4.66 -4.37 -4.31
CA GLY A 71 3.94 -3.25 -4.89
C GLY A 71 4.47 -1.90 -4.42
N VAL A 72 3.56 -0.92 -4.33
CA VAL A 72 3.86 0.49 -4.02
C VAL A 72 3.92 0.71 -2.52
N PHE A 73 4.99 1.33 -2.04
CA PHE A 73 5.10 1.78 -0.67
C PHE A 73 4.09 2.88 -0.35
N LEU A 74 3.19 2.61 0.59
CA LEU A 74 2.22 3.57 1.11
C LEU A 74 2.79 4.37 2.29
N GLY A 75 3.62 3.76 3.15
CA GLY A 75 4.23 4.42 4.30
C GLY A 75 4.82 3.46 5.35
N ASN A 76 5.53 4.03 6.33
CA ASN A 76 6.14 3.32 7.45
C ASN A 76 5.40 3.60 8.76
N ILE A 77 5.12 2.56 9.54
CA ILE A 77 4.26 2.64 10.73
C ILE A 77 4.78 1.73 11.84
N LYS A 78 4.51 2.08 13.10
CA LYS A 78 5.06 1.37 14.26
C LYS A 78 4.23 0.18 14.75
N THR A 79 2.97 0.09 14.35
CA THR A 79 2.02 -0.87 14.90
C THR A 79 1.13 -1.45 13.82
N GLU A 80 0.68 -2.68 14.03
CA GLU A 80 -0.27 -3.35 13.14
C GLU A 80 -1.61 -2.60 13.06
N GLN A 81 -2.12 -2.09 14.20
CA GLN A 81 -3.31 -1.23 14.19
C GLN A 81 -3.09 0.04 13.34
N GLY A 82 -1.91 0.64 13.42
CA GLY A 82 -1.58 1.80 12.58
C GLY A 82 -1.53 1.44 11.10
N ALA A 83 -1.06 0.24 10.74
CA ALA A 83 -1.13 -0.27 9.36
C ALA A 83 -2.56 -0.46 8.87
N ASN A 84 -3.43 -1.04 9.71
CA ASN A 84 -4.86 -1.14 9.43
C ASN A 84 -5.49 0.24 9.19
N ASP A 85 -5.26 1.19 10.10
CA ASP A 85 -5.85 2.53 10.04
C ASP A 85 -5.35 3.30 8.80
N MET A 86 -4.05 3.23 8.52
CA MET A 86 -3.47 3.87 7.35
C MET A 86 -3.98 3.27 6.06
N PHE A 87 -4.07 1.94 5.96
CA PHE A 87 -4.57 1.28 4.75
C PHE A 87 -6.03 1.64 4.49
N LYS A 88 -6.90 1.51 5.50
CA LYS A 88 -8.32 1.85 5.38
C LYS A 88 -8.52 3.30 4.98
N ASN A 89 -7.78 4.21 5.62
CA ASN A 89 -7.82 5.63 5.26
C ASN A 89 -7.34 5.89 3.82
N TRP A 90 -6.25 5.26 3.39
CA TRP A 90 -5.76 5.41 2.01
C TRP A 90 -6.78 4.88 0.99
N VAL A 91 -7.41 3.73 1.26
CA VAL A 91 -8.47 3.19 0.41
C VAL A 91 -9.63 4.18 0.28
N ASP A 92 -10.10 4.74 1.39
CA ASP A 92 -11.25 5.67 1.39
C ASP A 92 -10.97 7.02 0.76
N THR A 93 -9.75 7.53 0.92
CA THR A 93 -9.42 8.92 0.56
C THR A 93 -8.71 9.02 -0.78
N VAL A 94 -8.12 7.93 -1.27
CA VAL A 94 -7.33 7.91 -2.50
C VAL A 94 -7.92 6.92 -3.51
N LEU A 95 -8.00 5.64 -3.17
CA LEU A 95 -8.31 4.58 -4.15
C LEU A 95 -9.79 4.59 -4.58
N TYR A 96 -10.71 4.54 -3.61
CA TYR A 96 -12.14 4.54 -3.92
C TYR A 96 -12.59 5.80 -4.64
N PRO A 97 -12.21 7.02 -4.22
CA PRO A 97 -12.55 8.23 -4.96
C PRO A 97 -12.03 8.22 -6.40
N TYR A 98 -10.88 7.58 -6.66
CA TYR A 98 -10.39 7.40 -8.02
C TYR A 98 -11.28 6.43 -8.83
N ARG A 99 -11.61 5.26 -8.27
CA ARG A 99 -12.46 4.24 -8.92
C ARG A 99 -13.88 4.73 -9.17
N GLU A 100 -14.48 5.45 -8.22
CA GLU A 100 -15.83 6.02 -8.37
C GLU A 100 -15.89 7.12 -9.44
N LYS A 101 -14.89 8.00 -9.52
CA LYS A 101 -14.80 9.03 -10.57
C LYS A 101 -14.70 8.43 -11.98
N LYS A 102 -14.12 7.23 -12.11
CA LYS A 102 -14.07 6.49 -13.38
C LYS A 102 -15.44 5.96 -13.78
N ILE A 103 -16.25 5.53 -12.81
CA ILE A 103 -17.63 5.06 -13.06
C ILE A 103 -18.52 6.24 -13.51
N GLY A 104 -18.42 7.40 -12.87
CA GLY A 104 -19.22 8.59 -13.22
C GLY A 104 -18.84 9.30 -14.53
N LYS A 105 -17.71 8.95 -15.16
CA LYS A 105 -17.29 9.48 -16.47
C LYS A 105 -17.76 8.65 -17.67
N ASN A 106 -18.33 7.47 -17.41
CA ASN A 106 -18.89 6.58 -18.44
C ASN A 106 -20.43 6.52 -18.38
N SER A 107 -21.07 7.41 -17.62
CA SER A 107 -22.52 7.53 -17.47
C SER A 107 -23.11 8.63 -18.36
#